data_AF-A0A914G457-F1
#
_entry.id   AF-A0A914G457-F1
#
_cell.length_a   1.000
_cell.length_b   1.000
_cell.length_c   1.000
_cell.angle_alpha   90.00
_cell.angle_beta   90.00
_cell.angle_gamma   90.00
#
_symmetry.space_group_name_H-M   'P 1'
#
loop_
_entity.id
_entity.type
_entity.pdbx_description
1 polymer ?
#
loop_
_entity_poly.entity_id
_entity_poly.type
_entity_poly.pdbx_seq_one_letter_code
_entity_poly.pdbx_strand_id
1 'polypeptide(L)'
;MNVLNNFGALCVMKNQFELAKKYLKIGVERIIHIDECSALIVGYFCNYAEALFHTGEVEEALKYAQKAVLFAKDDSPNIQRYASTFLKEMEREARKQGKGKSSGGWFSWLI
;
A
#
# COMPACT_ATOMS: atom_id res chain seq x y z
N MET A 1 16.12 -7.32 -3.93
CA MET A 1 15.24 -7.06 -2.76
C MET A 1 15.66 -5.74 -2.12
N ASN A 2 14.75 -4.78 -1.99
CA ASN A 2 15.07 -3.47 -1.40
C ASN A 2 14.70 -3.48 0.09
N VAL A 3 15.68 -3.22 0.96
CA VAL A 3 15.57 -3.26 2.43
C VAL A 3 14.40 -2.41 2.94
N LEU A 4 14.12 -1.26 2.31
CA LEU A 4 13.05 -0.36 2.72
C LEU A 4 11.65 -0.96 2.54
N ASN A 5 11.41 -1.74 1.47
CA ASN A 5 10.10 -2.39 1.27
C ASN A 5 9.83 -3.42 2.35
N ASN A 6 10.83 -4.27 2.61
CA ASN A 6 10.71 -5.36 3.56
C ASN A 6 10.55 -4.82 4.98
N PHE A 7 11.33 -3.80 5.34
CA PHE A 7 11.21 -3.12 6.62
C PHE A 7 9.84 -2.43 6.75
N GLY A 8 9.40 -1.72 5.72
CA GLY A 8 8.09 -1.08 5.68
C GLY A 8 6.94 -2.07 5.83
N ALA A 9 6.97 -3.18 5.10
CA ALA A 9 5.99 -4.26 5.22
C ALA A 9 5.96 -4.86 6.64
N LEU A 10 7.13 -5.11 7.24
CA LEU A 10 7.21 -5.58 8.63
C LEU A 10 6.62 -4.56 9.61
N CYS A 11 6.81 -3.25 9.38
CA CYS A 11 6.21 -2.21 10.20
C CYS A 11 4.68 -2.21 10.05
N VAL A 12 4.15 -2.33 8.83
CA VAL A 12 2.71 -2.47 8.56
C VAL A 12 2.16 -3.67 9.32
N MET A 13 2.77 -4.85 9.18
CA MET A 13 2.39 -6.08 9.88
C MET A 13 2.42 -5.96 11.41
N LYS A 14 3.16 -5.01 11.97
CA LYS A 14 3.26 -4.75 13.41
C LYS A 14 2.43 -3.55 13.89
N ASN A 15 1.52 -3.03 13.07
CA ASN A 15 0.74 -1.81 13.36
C ASN A 15 1.60 -0.55 13.58
N GLN A 16 2.86 -0.54 13.13
CA GLN A 16 3.77 0.59 13.27
C GLN A 16 3.60 1.52 12.05
N PHE A 17 2.37 2.00 11.83
CA PHE A 17 1.99 2.67 10.58
C PHE A 17 2.72 3.98 10.33
N GLU A 18 2.96 4.80 11.35
CA GLU A 18 3.75 6.03 11.21
C GLU A 18 5.21 5.74 10.79
N LEU A 19 5.78 4.67 11.35
CA LEU A 19 7.14 4.24 11.00
C LEU A 19 7.19 3.67 9.58
N ALA A 20 6.20 2.83 9.24
CA ALA A 20 6.02 2.30 7.89
C ALA A 20 5.92 3.44 6.88
N LYS A 21 5.03 4.42 7.12
CA LYS A 21 4.82 5.60 6.28
C LYS A 21 6.13 6.35 6.05
N LYS A 22 6.88 6.63 7.12
CA LYS A 22 8.18 7.34 7.03
C LYS A 22 9.15 6.66 6.07
N TYR A 23 9.37 5.35 6.20
CA TYR A 23 10.38 4.65 5.40
C TYR A 23 9.88 4.29 3.99
N LEU A 24 8.61 3.92 3.86
CA LEU A 24 8.01 3.63 2.57
C LEU A 24 7.92 4.88 1.70
N LYS A 25 7.67 6.06 2.28
CA LYS A 25 7.73 7.36 1.58
C LYS A 25 9.05 7.55 0.82
N ILE A 26 10.17 7.28 1.49
CA ILE A 26 11.51 7.38 0.88
C ILE A 26 11.64 6.42 -0.31
N GLY A 27 11.08 5.23 -0.18
CA GLY A 27 11.07 4.22 -1.24
C GLY A 27 10.25 4.65 -2.45
N VAL A 28 9.00 5.07 -2.25
CA VAL A 28 8.09 5.44 -3.34
C VAL A 28 8.55 6.69 -4.11
N GLU A 29 9.25 7.62 -3.44
CA GLU A 29 9.82 8.81 -4.08
C GLU A 29 11.02 8.49 -4.98
N ARG A 30 11.68 7.34 -4.78
CA ARG A 30 12.92 6.99 -5.49
C ARG A 30 12.76 5.84 -6.47
N ILE A 31 11.88 4.89 -6.17
CA ILE A 31 11.79 3.63 -6.90
C ILE A 31 11.32 3.79 -8.35
N ILE A 32 10.55 4.83 -8.64
CA ILE A 32 10.11 5.16 -10.01
C ILE A 32 11.27 5.54 -10.94
N HIS A 33 12.46 5.80 -10.39
CA HIS A 33 13.66 6.19 -11.14
C HIS A 33 14.68 5.04 -11.26
N ILE A 34 14.32 3.83 -10.84
CA ILE A 34 15.22 2.67 -10.82
C ILE A 34 14.59 1.54 -11.63
N ASP A 35 15.03 1.38 -12.88
CA ASP A 35 14.47 0.40 -13.84
C ASP A 35 14.55 -1.04 -13.33
N GLU A 36 15.62 -1.40 -12.61
CA GLU A 36 15.82 -2.73 -12.03
C GLU A 36 14.83 -3.03 -10.89
N CYS A 37 14.12 -2.02 -10.39
CA CYS A 37 13.12 -2.15 -9.34
C CYS A 37 11.67 -2.09 -9.86
N SER A 38 11.45 -2.06 -11.17
CA SER A 38 10.12 -2.01 -11.80
C SER A 38 9.15 -3.06 -11.23
N ALA A 39 9.60 -4.31 -11.08
CA ALA A 39 8.83 -5.41 -10.50
C ALA A 39 8.44 -5.22 -9.01
N LEU A 40 9.08 -4.28 -8.30
CA LEU A 40 8.83 -4.01 -6.88
C LEU A 40 7.93 -2.79 -6.65
N ILE A 41 7.69 -1.96 -7.68
CA ILE A 41 6.95 -0.70 -7.57
C ILE A 41 5.53 -0.95 -7.03
N VAL A 42 4.84 -1.97 -7.54
CA VAL A 42 3.48 -2.31 -7.12
C VAL A 42 3.43 -2.59 -5.62
N GLY A 43 4.33 -3.43 -5.10
CA GLY A 43 4.39 -3.75 -3.67
C GLY A 43 4.69 -2.54 -2.80
N TYR A 44 5.59 -1.66 -3.23
CA TYR A 44 5.89 -0.41 -2.53
C TYR A 44 4.67 0.50 -2.43
N PHE A 45 3.95 0.68 -3.53
CA PHE A 45 2.79 1.55 -3.57
C PHE A 45 1.64 0.99 -2.73
N CYS A 46 1.41 -0.33 -2.75
CA CYS A 46 0.44 -0.98 -1.87
C CYS A 46 0.81 -0.81 -0.39
N ASN A 47 2.05 -1.11 0.00
CA ASN A 47 2.50 -0.99 1.39
C ASN A 47 2.42 0.47 1.88
N TYR A 48 2.78 1.43 1.04
CA TYR A 48 2.71 2.84 1.40
C TYR A 48 1.26 3.33 1.51
N ALA A 49 0.39 2.90 0.59
CA ALA A 49 -1.04 3.17 0.64
C ALA A 49 -1.65 2.65 1.95
N GLU A 50 -1.28 1.44 2.38
CA GLU A 50 -1.74 0.86 3.65
C GLU A 50 -1.32 1.72 4.86
N ALA A 51 -0.06 2.15 4.89
CA ALA A 51 0.45 3.02 5.95
C ALA A 51 -0.25 4.39 5.98
N LEU A 52 -0.52 4.98 4.81
CA LEU A 52 -1.30 6.23 4.69
C LEU A 52 -2.73 6.04 5.20
N PHE A 53 -3.39 4.95 4.79
CA PHE A 53 -4.76 4.67 5.16
C PHE A 53 -4.93 4.56 6.68
N HIS A 54 -4.04 3.81 7.33
CA HIS A 54 -4.05 3.62 8.78
C HIS A 54 -3.59 4.84 9.58
N THR A 55 -2.98 5.83 8.95
CA THR A 55 -2.63 7.12 9.58
C THR A 55 -3.62 8.23 9.26
N GLY A 56 -4.76 7.89 8.63
CA GLY A 56 -5.87 8.82 8.36
C GLY A 56 -5.74 9.59 7.05
N GLU A 57 -4.67 9.39 6.28
CA GLU A 57 -4.43 10.04 4.99
C GLU A 57 -5.15 9.27 3.86
N VAL A 58 -6.46 9.05 4.03
CA VAL A 58 -7.28 8.14 3.20
C VAL A 58 -7.28 8.52 1.71
N GLU A 59 -7.37 9.81 1.39
CA GLU A 59 -7.36 10.27 -0.01
C GLU A 59 -6.02 9.94 -0.70
N GLU A 60 -4.91 10.17 0.01
CA GLU A 60 -3.58 9.90 -0.54
C GLU A 60 -3.33 8.39 -0.64
N ALA A 61 -3.83 7.61 0.33
CA ALA A 61 -3.80 6.15 0.26
C ALA A 61 -4.45 5.63 -1.02
N LEU A 62 -5.65 6.11 -1.35
CA LEU A 62 -6.37 5.72 -2.56
C LEU A 62 -5.60 6.11 -3.83
N LYS A 63 -4.95 7.28 -3.85
CA LYS A 63 -4.10 7.67 -4.99
C LYS A 63 -2.93 6.69 -5.20
N TYR A 64 -2.26 6.26 -4.13
CA TYR A 64 -1.16 5.30 -4.25
C TYR A 64 -1.64 3.89 -4.62
N ALA A 65 -2.80 3.46 -4.11
CA ALA A 65 -3.43 2.21 -4.55
C ALA A 65 -3.78 2.24 -6.05
N GLN A 66 -4.30 3.36 -6.56
CA GLN A 66 -4.56 3.54 -7.99
C GLN A 66 -3.27 3.54 -8.82
N LYS A 67 -2.21 4.19 -8.33
CA LYS A 67 -0.88 4.10 -8.97
C LYS A 67 -0.40 2.65 -9.04
N ALA A 68 -0.58 1.85 -7.98
CA ALA A 68 -0.19 0.44 -7.99
C ALA A 68 -0.88 -0.33 -9.13
N VAL A 69 -2.18 -0.10 -9.35
CA VAL A 69 -2.93 -0.69 -10.48
C VAL A 69 -2.39 -0.21 -11.84
N LEU A 70 -2.03 1.07 -11.96
CA LEU A 70 -1.47 1.60 -13.20
C LEU A 70 -0.15 0.93 -13.56
N PHE A 71 0.75 0.77 -12.59
CA PHE A 71 2.05 0.12 -12.78
C PHE A 71 1.94 -1.38 -13.01
N ALA A 72 0.90 -2.03 -12.48
CA ALA A 72 0.70 -3.46 -12.68
C ALA A 72 0.25 -3.83 -14.10
N LYS A 73 -0.20 -2.88 -14.95
CA LYS A 73 -0.82 -3.15 -16.27
C LYS A 73 0.02 -4.03 -17.18
N ASP A 74 1.33 -3.83 -17.18
CA ASP A 74 2.26 -4.54 -18.06
C ASP A 74 2.96 -5.71 -17.33
N ASP A 75 2.58 -5.99 -16.08
CA ASP A 75 3.10 -7.09 -15.26
C ASP A 75 2.27 -8.37 -15.48
N SER A 76 2.66 -9.46 -14.82
CA SER A 76 1.95 -10.73 -14.85
C SER A 76 0.49 -10.61 -14.37
N PRO A 77 -0.42 -11.47 -14.84
CA PRO A 77 -1.83 -11.48 -14.42
C PRO A 77 -2.02 -11.57 -12.90
N ASN A 78 -1.09 -12.23 -12.20
CA ASN A 78 -1.11 -12.34 -10.75
C ASN A 78 -0.90 -10.97 -10.07
N ILE A 79 0.05 -10.17 -10.55
CA ILE A 79 0.33 -8.84 -10.02
C ILE A 79 -0.79 -7.86 -10.37
N GLN A 80 -1.34 -7.93 -11.59
CA GLN A 80 -2.53 -7.18 -11.98
C GLN A 80 -3.73 -7.48 -11.05
N ARG A 81 -3.97 -8.77 -10.79
CA ARG A 81 -5.04 -9.20 -9.89
C ARG A 81 -4.80 -8.74 -8.46
N TYR A 82 -3.57 -8.85 -7.96
CA TYR A 82 -3.21 -8.37 -6.62
C TYR A 82 -3.50 -6.87 -6.47
N ALA A 83 -2.98 -6.03 -7.35
CA ALA A 83 -3.16 -4.58 -7.27
C ALA A 83 -4.64 -4.16 -7.38
N SER A 84 -5.40 -4.80 -8.28
CA SER A 84 -6.82 -4.49 -8.47
C SER A 84 -7.70 -4.96 -7.32
N THR A 85 -7.41 -6.11 -6.72
CA THR A 85 -8.07 -6.56 -5.47
C THR A 85 -7.77 -5.59 -4.33
N PHE A 86 -6.50 -5.23 -4.14
CA PHE A 86 -6.07 -4.30 -3.10
C PHE A 86 -6.80 -2.95 -3.19
N LEU A 87 -6.86 -2.34 -4.39
CA LEU A 87 -7.58 -1.08 -4.59
C LEU A 87 -9.07 -1.21 -4.25
N LYS A 88 -9.74 -2.27 -4.73
CA LYS A 88 -11.17 -2.49 -4.47
C LYS A 88 -11.47 -2.64 -2.98
N GLU A 89 -10.60 -3.33 -2.26
CA GLU A 89 -10.72 -3.48 -0.81
C GLU A 89 -10.53 -2.15 -0.10
N MET A 90 -9.49 -1.40 -0.44
CA MET A 90 -9.24 -0.08 0.15
C MET A 90 -10.40 0.90 -0.13
N GLU A 91 -10.95 0.93 -1.35
CA GLU A 91 -12.14 1.74 -1.68
C GLU A 91 -13.38 1.32 -0.89
N ARG A 92 -13.54 0.01 -0.65
CA ARG A 92 -14.61 -0.50 0.21
C ARG A 92 -14.42 -0.03 1.65
N GLU A 93 -13.22 -0.12 2.21
CA GLU A 93 -12.93 0.30 3.57
C GLU A 93 -13.02 1.83 3.74
N ALA A 94 -12.53 2.62 2.78
CA ALA A 94 -12.67 4.08 2.77
C ALA A 94 -14.16 4.51 2.82
N ARG A 95 -15.01 3.86 2.02
CA ARG A 95 -16.47 4.11 2.02
C ARG A 95 -17.13 3.74 3.35
N LYS A 96 -16.62 2.72 4.05
CA LYS A 96 -17.11 2.36 5.39
C LYS A 96 -16.68 3.39 6.44
N GLN A 97 -15.43 3.85 6.42
CA GLN A 97 -14.95 4.88 7.34
C GLN A 97 -15.72 6.20 7.19
N GLY A 98 -16.03 6.60 5.96
CA GLY A 98 -16.88 7.77 5.70
C GLY A 98 -18.33 7.62 6.17
N LYS A 99 -18.79 6.38 6.40
CA LYS A 99 -20.15 6.05 6.87
C LYS A 99 -20.22 5.70 8.36
N GLY A 100 -19.10 5.56 9.06
CA GLY A 100 -19.08 5.16 10.46
C GLY A 100 -17.77 5.49 11.19
N LYS A 101 -17.78 6.58 11.97
CA LYS A 101 -16.99 6.62 13.21
C LYS A 101 -17.66 5.68 14.22
N SER A 102 -17.37 4.39 14.15
CA SER A 102 -17.66 3.48 15.26
C SER A 102 -16.63 2.36 15.32
N SER A 103 -15.70 2.52 16.26
CA SER A 103 -15.07 1.51 17.11
C SER A 103 -14.72 0.13 16.53
N GLY A 104 -13.43 -0.20 16.62
CA GLY A 104 -12.93 -1.56 16.72
C GLY A 104 -11.98 -1.87 15.57
N GLY A 105 -10.68 -1.91 15.86
CA GLY A 105 -9.63 -2.21 14.90
C GLY A 105 -9.70 -3.65 14.39
N TRP A 106 -9.25 -3.86 13.15
CA TRP A 106 -9.17 -5.18 12.54
C TRP A 106 -7.84 -5.34 11.80
N PHE A 107 -7.22 -6.49 12.05
CA PHE A 107 -5.98 -6.98 11.46
C PHE A 107 -6.27 -8.39 10.90
N SER A 108 -5.76 -8.71 9.71
CA SER A 108 -5.11 -9.98 9.35
C SER A 108 -5.19 -10.23 7.84
N TRP A 109 -4.04 -10.28 7.18
CA TRP A 109 -3.69 -11.33 6.20
C TRP A 109 -2.16 -11.45 6.16
N LEU A 110 -1.62 -12.45 6.86
CA LEU A 110 -0.34 -13.14 6.62
C LEU A 110 -0.19 -14.30 7.64
N ILE A 111 -1.07 -15.30 7.50
CA ILE A 111 -0.80 -16.73 7.72
C ILE A 111 -1.31 -17.45 6.48
#